data_AF-A0A1V5VQH6-F1
#
_entry.id   AF-A0A1V5VQH6-F1
#
_cell.length_a   1.000
_cell.length_b   1.000
_cell.length_c   1.000
_cell.angle_alpha   90.00
_cell.angle_beta   90.00
_cell.angle_gamma   90.00
#
_symmetry.space_group_name_H-M   'P 1'
#
loop_
_entity.id
_entity.type
_entity.pdbx_description
1 polymer ?
#
loop_
_entity_poly.entity_id
_entity_poly.type
_entity_poly.pdbx_seq_one_letter_code
_entity_poly.pdbx_strand_id
1 'polypeptide(L)' 'MASLHNETAQTYAKTFLGSAQSKMTVVVQQMVDAKIAGVLFTHAPKYKDTILIEVVLGLGESLVSGKTTVQQYKVT' A
#
# COMPACT_ATOMS: atom_id res chain seq x y z
N MET A 1 12.82 15.14 -3.59
CA MET A 1 12.03 15.00 -2.35
C MET A 1 10.77 15.88 -2.33
N ALA A 2 10.14 16.17 -3.48
CA ALA A 2 9.04 17.13 -3.54
C ALA A 2 7.76 16.65 -2.81
N SER A 3 7.47 15.35 -2.83
CA SER A 3 6.29 14.77 -2.16
C SER A 3 6.28 14.97 -0.64
N LEU A 4 7.44 14.98 0.00
CA LEU A 4 7.55 15.25 1.45
C LEU A 4 7.04 16.63 1.83
N HIS A 5 7.12 17.59 0.92
CA HIS A 5 6.77 18.99 1.14
C HIS A 5 5.37 19.35 0.62
N ASN A 6 4.54 18.38 0.23
CA ASN A 6 3.16 18.67 -0.14
C ASN A 6 2.29 19.01 1.09
N GLU A 7 1.15 19.66 0.85
CA GLU A 7 0.26 20.14 1.92
C GLU A 7 -0.25 19.02 2.82
N THR A 8 -0.61 17.87 2.24
CA THR A 8 -1.15 16.72 2.99
C THR A 8 -0.10 16.13 3.94
N ALA A 9 1.13 15.93 3.47
CA ALA A 9 2.23 15.40 4.27
C ALA A 9 2.63 16.37 5.39
N GLN A 10 2.67 17.67 5.12
CA GLN A 10 2.97 18.68 6.13
C GLN A 10 1.88 18.77 7.20
N THR A 11 0.61 18.74 6.80
CA THR A 11 -0.52 18.76 7.74
C THR A 11 -0.50 17.54 8.63
N TYR A 12 -0.33 16.35 8.05
CA TYR A 12 -0.20 15.10 8.80
C TYR A 12 0.98 15.14 9.79
N ALA A 13 2.15 15.61 9.35
CA ALA A 13 3.31 15.72 10.22
C ALA A 13 3.08 16.70 11.38
N LYS A 14 2.47 17.86 11.14
CA LYS A 14 2.13 18.81 12.20
C LYS A 14 1.16 18.22 13.22
N THR A 15 0.17 17.46 12.77
CA THR A 15 -0.84 16.85 13.65
C THR A 15 -0.27 15.70 14.50
N PHE A 16 0.60 14.86 13.94
CA PHE A 16 0.99 13.59 14.58
C PHE A 16 2.48 13.48 14.96
N LEU A 17 3.36 14.28 14.37
CA LEU A 17 4.82 14.20 14.54
C LEU A 17 5.45 15.46 15.17
N GLY A 18 4.66 16.52 15.37
CA GLY A 18 5.11 17.78 15.96
C GLY A 18 6.03 18.60 15.05
N SER A 19 6.98 19.33 15.63
CA SER A 19 7.87 20.29 14.94
C SER A 19 9.18 19.67 14.42
N ALA A 20 9.36 18.36 14.55
CA ALA A 20 10.59 17.70 14.12
C ALA A 20 10.72 17.71 12.59
N GLN A 21 11.93 17.93 12.09
CA GLN A 21 12.19 17.94 10.65
C GLN A 21 12.05 16.51 10.09
N SER A 22 11.02 16.28 9.29
CA SER A 22 10.82 15.02 8.59
C SER A 22 11.96 14.78 7.58
N LYS A 23 12.49 13.56 7.55
CA LYS A 23 13.45 13.08 6.55
C LYS A 23 12.80 11.98 5.72
N MET A 24 13.10 11.93 4.42
CA MET A 24 12.57 10.92 3.50
C MET A 24 13.71 10.16 2.84
N THR A 25 13.63 8.83 2.88
CA THR A 25 14.54 7.93 2.17
C THR A 25 13.84 7.41 0.92
N VAL A 26 14.57 7.33 -0.19
CA VAL A 26 14.06 6.77 -1.45
C VAL A 26 14.54 5.34 -1.59
N VAL A 27 13.61 4.42 -1.77
CA VAL A 27 13.90 3.02 -2.13
C VAL A 27 13.90 2.93 -3.65
N VAL A 28 14.96 2.38 -4.22
CA VAL A 28 15.05 2.08 -5.65
C VAL A 28 15.01 0.57 -5.81
N GLN A 29 13.98 0.09 -6.52
CA GLN A 29 13.74 -1.32 -6.76
C GLN A 29 13.63 -1.57 -8.27
N GLN A 30 14.17 -2.69 -8.74
CA GLN A 30 13.95 -3.13 -10.11
C GLN A 30 12.48 -3.50 -10.33
N MET A 31 11.89 -3.01 -11.42
CA MET A 31 10.52 -3.32 -11.79
C MET A 31 10.37 -4.80 -12.19
N VAL A 32 9.28 -5.42 -11.75
CA VAL A 32 8.88 -6.78 -12.12
C VAL A 32 7.77 -6.68 -13.16
N ASP A 33 7.93 -7.37 -14.29
CA ASP A 33 6.88 -7.51 -15.32
C ASP A 33 5.85 -8.55 -14.86
N ALA A 34 4.95 -8.10 -13.98
CA ALA A 34 3.98 -8.97 -13.32
C ALA A 34 2.76 -9.21 -14.22
N LYS A 35 2.46 -10.49 -14.48
CA LYS A 35 1.17 -10.90 -15.08
C LYS A 35 0.02 -10.79 -14.09
N ILE A 36 0.30 -11.06 -12.82
CA ILE A 36 -0.63 -10.97 -11.69
C ILE A 36 0.13 -10.35 -10.52
N ALA A 37 -0.50 -9.41 -9.81
CA ALA A 37 0.00 -8.83 -8.59
C ALA A 37 -1.11 -8.82 -7.53
N GLY A 38 -0.74 -8.69 -6.25
CA GLY A 38 -1.69 -8.83 -5.16
C GLY A 38 -1.18 -8.34 -3.81
N VAL A 39 -2.06 -8.38 -2.82
CA VAL A 39 -1.76 -8.14 -1.41
C VAL A 39 -2.27 -9.33 -0.60
N LEU A 40 -1.54 -9.68 0.45
CA LEU A 40 -1.90 -10.75 1.38
C LEU A 40 -2.01 -10.18 2.79
N PHE A 41 -3.11 -10.51 3.48
CA PHE A 41 -3.30 -10.29 4.90
C PHE A 41 -3.24 -11.65 5.59
N THR A 42 -2.19 -11.89 6.38
CA THR A 42 -2.02 -13.13 7.17
C THR A 42 -3.07 -13.25 8.28
N HIS A 43 -3.62 -12.12 8.71
CA HIS A 43 -4.80 -12.05 9.55
C HIS A 43 -5.83 -11.16 8.86
N ALA A 44 -6.89 -11.77 8.33
CA ALA A 44 -7.88 -11.03 7.56
C ALA A 44 -8.60 -10.00 8.47
N PRO A 45 -8.67 -8.72 8.07
CA PRO A 45 -9.28 -7.67 8.90
C PRO A 45 -10.75 -7.91 9.26
N LYS A 46 -11.46 -8.69 8.43
CA LYS A 46 -12.90 -8.99 8.57
C LYS A 46 -13.20 -10.44 8.93
N TYR A 47 -12.22 -11.34 8.87
CA TYR A 47 -12.43 -12.78 9.05
C TYR A 47 -11.42 -13.31 10.05
N LYS A 48 -11.93 -13.97 11.09
CA LYS A 48 -11.07 -14.55 12.12
C LYS A 48 -10.37 -15.80 11.56
N ASP A 49 -9.13 -16.02 11.99
CA ASP A 49 -8.35 -17.22 11.67
C ASP A 49 -8.29 -17.53 10.15
N THR A 50 -8.23 -16.48 9.32
CA THR A 50 -8.26 -16.57 7.87
C THR A 50 -7.16 -15.72 7.26
N ILE A 51 -6.46 -16.25 6.26
CA ILE A 51 -5.59 -15.49 5.35
C ILE A 51 -6.44 -14.99 4.19
N LEU A 52 -6.37 -13.68 3.92
CA LEU A 52 -7.02 -13.05 2.77
C LEU A 52 -5.98 -12.70 1.71
N ILE A 53 -6.20 -13.13 0.48
CA ILE A 53 -5.37 -12.80 -0.67
C ILE A 53 -6.23 -12.03 -1.67
N GLU A 54 -5.79 -10.84 -2.07
CA GLU A 54 -6.43 -10.03 -3.11
C GLU A 54 -5.50 -9.92 -4.31
N VAL A 55 -6.00 -10.19 -5.52
CA VAL A 55 -5.19 -10.20 -6.75
C VAL A 55 -5.82 -9.36 -7.86
N VAL A 56 -4.97 -8.83 -8.73
CA VAL A 56 -5.28 -8.13 -9.97
C VAL A 56 -4.40 -8.61 -11.12
N LEU A 57 -4.88 -8.44 -12.35
CA LEU A 57 -4.05 -8.62 -13.54
C LEU A 57 -3.10 -7.42 -13.71
N GLY A 58 -1.87 -7.69 -14.13
CA GLY A 58 -0.84 -6.67 -14.35
C GLY A 58 -0.17 -6.22 -13.05
N LEU A 59 0.29 -4.96 -13.03
CA LEU A 59 1.04 -4.37 -11.93
C LEU A 59 0.16 -4.11 -10.70
N GLY A 60 0.76 -4.24 -9.51
CA GLY A 60 0.06 -4.09 -8.23
C GLY A 60 -0.47 -2.68 -7.93
N GLU A 61 -0.05 -1.66 -8.68
CA GLU A 61 -0.48 -0.28 -8.44
C GLU A 61 -1.98 -0.07 -8.70
N SER A 62 -2.56 -0.75 -9.68
CA SER A 62 -4.01 -0.72 -9.92
C SER A 62 -4.80 -1.21 -8.71
N LEU A 63 -4.28 -2.19 -7.98
CA LEU A 63 -4.86 -2.68 -6.73
C LEU A 63 -4.75 -1.63 -5.63
N VAL A 64 -3.53 -1.12 -5.39
CA VAL A 64 -3.26 -0.18 -4.28
C VAL A 64 -3.96 1.17 -4.47
N SER A 65 -4.21 1.59 -5.72
CA SER A 65 -4.95 2.81 -6.02
C SER A 65 -6.44 2.73 -5.66
N GLY A 66 -6.97 1.53 -5.38
CA GLY A 66 -8.38 1.30 -5.05
C GLY A 66 -9.34 1.50 -6.24
N LYS A 67 -8.82 1.60 -7.48
CA LYS A 67 -9.62 1.90 -8.68
C LYS A 67 -10.06 0.67 -9.47
N THR A 68 -9.69 -0.53 -9.03
CA THR A 68 -9.94 -1.78 -9.76
C THR A 68 -10.60 -2.82 -8.88
N THR A 69 -11.55 -3.56 -9.44
CA THR A 69 -12.18 -4.72 -8.78
C THR A 69 -11.16 -5.84 -8.62
N VAL A 70 -10.97 -6.30 -7.39
CA VAL A 70 -10.00 -7.35 -7.03
C VAL A 70 -10.68 -8.72 -6.96
N GLN A 71 -9.92 -9.77 -7.27
CA GLN A 71 -10.34 -11.14 -6.97
C GLN A 71 -9.82 -11.56 -5.59
N GLN A 72 -10.69 -12.14 -4.76
CA GLN A 72 -10.38 -12.51 -3.39
C GLN A 72 -10.31 -14.02 -3.21
N TYR A 73 -9.30 -14.49 -2.48
CA TYR A 73 -9.17 -15.86 -2.00
C TYR A 73 -9.05 -15.87 -0.48
N LYS A 74 -9.71 -16.84 0.16
CA LYS A 74 -9.67 -17.05 1.61
C LYS A 74 -9.08 -18.41 1.88
N VAL A 75 -8.09 -18.45 2.77
CA VAL A 75 -7.44 -19.69 3.22
C VAL A 75 -7.63 -19.78 4.74
N THR A 76 -8.16 -20.91 5.19
CA THR A 76 -8.49 -21.19 6.61
C THR A 76 -7.65 -22.35 7.11
#